data_AF-A0A918NUT8-F1
#
_entry.id   AF-A0A918NUT8-F1
#
_cell.length_a   1.000
_cell.length_b   1.000
_cell.length_c   1.000
_cell.angle_alpha   90.00
_cell.angle_beta   90.00
_cell.angle_gamma   90.00
#
_symmetry.space_group_name_H-M   'P 1'
#
loop_
_entity.id
_entity.type
_entity.pdbx_description
1 polymer ?
#
loop_
_entity_poly.entity_id
_entity_poly.type
_entity_poly.pdbx_seq_one_letter_code
_entity_poly.pdbx_strand_id
1 'polypeptide(L)'
;MIVMQPVLEMNTPDGFDLWPVAETEQFRFLPLSGRLSPAEIGTALMRIAACNDVDPADDDDLPPRPAEPLSGFLHGLLNLDSPYAAGGLRVTDNSTGISFPPGCCDGLEDWHDWYQVVDGSGVVGYGHDPEPSLAERLGDTVRLTVDTDRDDSPMIELSVAELRHLLAGAERDLTEFLAAATDWIAEHLPDHSAPLTAALARVLALPAPGIPPTPLGSERA
;
A
#
# COMPACT_ATOMS: atom_id res chain seq x y z
N MET A 1 -12.54 -17.96 -8.49
CA MET A 1 -11.61 -17.93 -7.34
C MET A 1 -11.27 -16.48 -7.13
N ILE A 2 -11.66 -15.95 -5.98
CA ILE A 2 -11.39 -14.57 -5.62
C ILE A 2 -9.96 -14.48 -5.07
N VAL A 3 -9.24 -13.46 -5.51
CA VAL A 3 -7.88 -13.16 -5.05
C VAL A 3 -7.86 -11.72 -4.60
N MET A 4 -7.21 -11.46 -3.47
CA MET A 4 -6.94 -10.13 -2.95
C MET A 4 -5.43 -9.94 -2.91
N GLN A 5 -4.95 -8.84 -3.46
CA GLN A 5 -3.51 -8.54 -3.51
C GLN A 5 -3.27 -7.11 -3.06
N PRO A 6 -2.28 -6.86 -2.19
CA PRO A 6 -1.74 -5.52 -2.04
C PRO A 6 -1.04 -5.14 -3.34
N VAL A 7 -1.34 -3.96 -3.85
CA VAL A 7 -0.78 -3.46 -5.10
C VAL A 7 -0.27 -2.04 -4.93
N LEU A 8 0.85 -1.75 -5.58
CA LEU A 8 1.42 -0.42 -5.70
C LEU A 8 1.11 0.13 -7.10
N GLU A 9 0.61 1.36 -7.18
CA GLU A 9 0.40 2.04 -8.45
C GLU A 9 1.74 2.50 -9.03
N MET A 10 2.06 1.98 -10.22
CA MET A 10 3.31 2.26 -10.91
C MET A 10 3.19 3.47 -11.81
N ASN A 11 4.07 4.43 -11.56
CA ASN A 11 4.44 5.46 -12.51
C ASN A 11 5.96 5.64 -12.40
N THR A 12 6.69 5.20 -13.42
CA THR A 12 8.14 5.34 -13.46
C THR A 12 8.48 6.77 -13.87
N PRO A 13 9.14 7.57 -13.00
CA PRO A 13 9.66 8.86 -13.41
C PRO A 13 10.66 8.67 -14.54
N ASP A 14 10.59 9.50 -15.57
CA ASP A 14 11.57 9.50 -16.65
C ASP A 14 12.96 9.81 -16.08
N GLY A 15 13.95 8.99 -16.41
CA GLY A 15 15.36 9.27 -16.12
C GLY A 15 15.85 8.89 -14.71
N PHE A 16 15.14 8.05 -13.96
CA PHE A 16 15.63 7.55 -12.67
C PHE A 16 16.92 6.72 -12.80
N ASP A 17 17.97 7.10 -12.06
CA ASP A 17 19.30 6.47 -12.13
C ASP A 17 19.97 6.17 -10.77
N LEU A 18 19.25 6.34 -9.64
CA LEU A 18 19.82 6.13 -8.30
C LEU A 18 20.10 4.64 -7.99
N TRP A 19 19.28 3.73 -8.53
CA TRP A 19 19.48 2.27 -8.44
C TRP A 19 18.73 1.54 -9.57
N PRO A 20 19.04 0.24 -9.81
CA PRO A 20 18.35 -0.53 -10.84
C PRO A 20 16.86 -0.70 -10.55
N VAL A 21 16.04 -0.39 -11.56
CA VAL A 21 14.58 -0.60 -11.55
C VAL A 21 14.18 -1.45 -12.76
N ALA A 22 13.09 -2.19 -12.63
CA ALA A 22 12.46 -2.92 -13.72
C ALA A 22 11.69 -1.96 -14.63
N GLU A 23 11.55 -2.32 -15.91
CA GLU A 23 10.65 -1.60 -16.81
C GLU A 23 9.20 -1.83 -16.36
N THR A 24 8.46 -0.74 -16.14
CA THR A 24 7.04 -0.79 -15.79
C THR A 24 6.21 0.07 -16.73
N GLU A 25 5.06 -0.46 -17.13
CA GLU A 25 4.06 0.34 -17.85
C GLU A 25 3.39 1.32 -16.87
N GLN A 26 3.18 2.56 -17.32
CA GLN A 26 2.51 3.60 -16.54
C GLN A 26 1.07 3.20 -16.19
N PHE A 27 0.64 3.58 -14.99
CA PHE A 27 -0.71 3.34 -14.44
C PHE A 27 -1.09 1.87 -14.30
N ARG A 28 -0.10 0.98 -14.21
CA ARG A 28 -0.31 -0.42 -13.84
C ARG A 28 -0.06 -0.63 -12.35
N PHE A 29 -0.67 -1.69 -11.83
CA PHE A 29 -0.47 -2.13 -10.47
C PHE A 29 0.60 -3.22 -10.38
N LEU A 30 1.61 -3.01 -9.54
CA LEU A 30 2.58 -4.02 -9.14
C LEU A 30 2.07 -4.75 -7.88
N PRO A 31 1.75 -6.06 -7.94
CA PRO A 31 1.39 -6.81 -6.75
C PRO A 31 2.58 -6.98 -5.82
N LEU A 32 2.43 -6.56 -4.57
CA LEU A 32 3.47 -6.71 -3.56
C LEU A 32 3.39 -8.10 -2.92
N SER A 33 4.52 -8.78 -2.86
CA SER A 33 4.68 -10.07 -2.16
C SER A 33 6.16 -10.35 -1.93
N GLY A 34 6.49 -11.37 -1.12
CA GLY A 34 7.88 -11.83 -0.96
C GLY A 34 8.51 -12.48 -2.19
N ARG A 35 7.78 -12.57 -3.32
CA ARG A 35 8.25 -13.20 -4.56
C ARG A 35 8.76 -12.20 -5.60
N LEU A 36 8.77 -10.91 -5.27
CA LEU A 36 9.32 -9.89 -6.16
C LEU A 36 10.81 -10.13 -6.39
N SER A 37 11.23 -9.94 -7.64
CA SER A 37 12.64 -9.94 -8.00
C SER A 37 13.36 -8.71 -7.42
N PRO A 38 14.70 -8.74 -7.31
CA PRO A 38 15.45 -7.58 -6.82
C PRO A 38 15.16 -6.28 -7.61
N ALA A 39 14.98 -6.37 -8.92
CA ALA A 39 14.65 -5.20 -9.74
C ALA A 39 13.24 -4.67 -9.44
N GLU A 40 12.26 -5.55 -9.23
CA GLU A 40 10.89 -5.15 -8.86
C GLU A 40 10.85 -4.54 -7.44
N ILE A 41 11.63 -5.07 -6.49
CA ILE A 41 11.79 -4.46 -5.15
C ILE A 41 12.36 -3.04 -5.26
N GLY A 42 13.44 -2.87 -6.03
CA GLY A 42 14.02 -1.56 -6.30
C GLY A 42 13.00 -0.60 -6.94
N THR A 43 12.16 -1.12 -7.84
CA THR A 43 11.10 -0.32 -8.48
C THR A 43 10.02 0.10 -7.50
N ALA A 44 9.58 -0.81 -6.62
CA ALA A 44 8.60 -0.51 -5.58
C ALA A 44 9.12 0.56 -4.62
N LEU A 45 10.37 0.44 -4.16
CA LEU A 45 11.02 1.43 -3.29
C LEU A 45 11.16 2.79 -3.96
N MET A 46 11.55 2.82 -5.25
CA MET A 46 11.62 4.05 -6.02
C MET A 46 10.24 4.71 -6.06
N ARG A 47 9.19 3.94 -6.35
CA ARG A 47 7.85 4.49 -6.47
C ARG A 47 7.31 5.02 -5.15
N ILE A 48 7.51 4.29 -4.06
CA ILE A 48 7.13 4.73 -2.70
C ILE A 48 7.89 6.01 -2.32
N ALA A 49 9.20 6.07 -2.55
CA ALA A 49 9.97 7.27 -2.28
C ALA A 49 9.49 8.47 -3.13
N ALA A 50 9.24 8.26 -4.43
CA ALA A 50 8.72 9.30 -5.32
C ALA A 50 7.34 9.82 -4.92
N CYS A 51 6.44 8.96 -4.39
CA CYS A 51 5.15 9.39 -3.84
C CYS A 51 5.30 10.34 -2.65
N ASN A 52 6.43 10.28 -1.94
CA ASN A 52 6.72 11.10 -0.77
C ASN A 52 7.74 12.20 -1.06
N ASP A 53 8.19 12.35 -2.31
CA ASP A 53 9.17 13.36 -2.71
C ASP A 53 8.49 14.74 -2.86
N VAL A 54 7.92 15.25 -1.78
CA VAL A 54 7.21 16.53 -1.71
C VAL A 54 8.19 17.70 -1.51
N ASP A 55 7.87 18.87 -2.07
CA ASP A 55 8.69 20.07 -1.84
C ASP A 55 8.57 20.46 -0.36
N PRO A 56 9.67 20.70 0.37
CA PRO A 56 9.60 21.20 1.74
C PRO A 56 8.80 22.51 1.88
N ALA A 57 8.63 23.28 0.81
CA ALA A 57 7.77 24.46 0.82
C ALA A 57 6.27 24.13 0.97
N ASP A 58 5.87 22.88 0.73
CA ASP A 58 4.50 22.40 0.89
C ASP A 58 4.20 21.94 2.33
N ASP A 59 5.23 21.83 3.19
CA ASP A 59 5.12 21.45 4.60
C ASP A 59 6.18 22.14 5.48
N ASP A 60 5.77 23.17 6.22
CA ASP A 60 6.64 24.02 7.05
C ASP A 60 7.35 23.25 8.19
N ASP A 61 6.90 22.04 8.54
CA ASP A 61 7.50 21.21 9.59
C ASP A 61 8.62 20.29 9.08
N LEU A 62 8.80 20.17 7.74
CA LEU A 62 9.85 19.34 7.15
C LEU A 62 11.24 19.98 7.29
N PRO A 63 12.28 19.18 7.61
CA PRO A 63 13.64 19.68 7.60
C PRO A 63 14.08 20.10 6.18
N PRO A 64 15.14 20.92 6.05
CA PRO A 64 15.64 21.31 4.73
C PRO A 64 16.09 20.10 3.91
N ARG A 65 15.63 20.02 2.65
CA ARG A 65 15.99 18.96 1.71
C ARG A 65 17.53 18.93 1.47
N PRO A 66 18.18 17.77 1.65
CA PRO A 66 19.60 17.60 1.30
C PRO A 66 19.87 17.82 -0.20
N ALA A 67 21.05 18.36 -0.52
CA ALA A 67 21.47 18.54 -1.91
C ALA A 67 22.03 17.26 -2.56
N GLU A 68 22.38 16.25 -1.76
CA GLU A 68 22.84 14.96 -2.27
C GLU A 68 21.65 14.21 -2.88
N PRO A 69 21.74 13.74 -4.15
CA PRO A 69 20.58 13.21 -4.89
C PRO A 69 19.80 12.10 -4.18
N LEU A 70 20.48 11.09 -3.61
CA LEU A 70 19.83 9.97 -2.93
C LEU A 70 19.11 10.44 -1.66
N SER A 71 19.82 11.19 -0.82
CA SER A 71 19.27 11.72 0.44
C SER A 71 18.13 12.71 0.19
N GLY A 72 18.21 13.49 -0.88
CA GLY A 72 17.17 14.41 -1.31
C GLY A 72 15.92 13.66 -1.78
N PHE A 73 16.09 12.58 -2.55
CA PHE A 73 14.98 11.76 -3.04
C PHE A 73 14.29 10.96 -1.92
N LEU A 74 15.05 10.47 -0.94
CA LEU A 74 14.50 9.76 0.23
C LEU A 74 13.94 10.72 1.30
N HIS A 75 14.15 12.03 1.16
CA HIS A 75 13.93 13.00 2.22
C HIS A 75 12.50 12.95 2.79
N GLY A 76 11.48 13.05 1.95
CA GLY A 76 10.10 13.08 2.45
C GLY A 76 9.68 11.73 3.04
N LEU A 77 10.03 10.61 2.40
CA LEU A 77 9.75 9.27 2.96
C LEU A 77 10.34 9.08 4.36
N LEU A 78 11.53 9.63 4.62
CA LEU A 78 12.20 9.50 5.91
C LEU A 78 11.66 10.44 6.99
N ASN A 79 11.14 11.61 6.62
CA ASN A 79 10.80 12.68 7.57
C ASN A 79 9.28 12.94 7.71
N LEU A 80 8.44 12.49 6.78
CA LEU A 80 7.00 12.59 6.92
C LEU A 80 6.51 11.65 8.02
N ASP A 81 5.62 12.17 8.87
CA ASP A 81 4.95 11.40 9.93
C ASP A 81 4.00 10.35 9.34
N SER A 82 3.31 10.71 8.25
CA SER A 82 2.34 9.87 7.55
C SER A 82 2.77 9.68 6.09
N PRO A 83 3.73 8.77 5.83
CA PRO A 83 4.18 8.52 4.47
C PRO A 83 3.12 7.76 3.68
N TYR A 84 2.99 8.10 2.40
CA TYR A 84 1.92 7.67 1.50
C TYR A 84 2.45 6.71 0.43
N ALA A 85 1.67 5.68 0.05
CA ALA A 85 1.98 4.88 -1.14
C ALA A 85 0.73 4.58 -1.95
N ALA A 86 0.59 5.27 -3.10
CA ALA A 86 -0.52 5.09 -4.04
C ALA A 86 -0.71 3.61 -4.42
N GLY A 87 -1.93 3.11 -4.24
CA GLY A 87 -2.24 1.70 -4.39
C GLY A 87 -3.31 1.26 -3.40
N GLY A 88 -3.17 0.07 -2.84
CA GLY A 88 -4.11 -0.48 -1.86
C GLY A 88 -4.39 -1.96 -2.12
N LEU A 89 -5.59 -2.43 -1.75
CA LEU A 89 -5.98 -3.81 -2.01
C LEU A 89 -6.81 -3.92 -3.30
N ARG A 90 -6.31 -4.71 -4.24
CA ARG A 90 -7.07 -5.11 -5.44
C ARG A 90 -7.74 -6.45 -5.18
N VAL A 91 -9.04 -6.55 -5.47
CA VAL A 91 -9.78 -7.81 -5.45
C VAL A 91 -10.15 -8.22 -6.86
N THR A 92 -9.86 -9.46 -7.25
CA THR A 92 -10.20 -10.00 -8.57
C THR A 92 -10.95 -11.32 -8.41
N ASP A 93 -12.14 -11.41 -8.99
CA ASP A 93 -12.83 -12.68 -9.16
C ASP A 93 -12.45 -13.30 -10.51
N ASN A 94 -11.54 -14.28 -10.48
CA ASN A 94 -11.09 -14.96 -11.69
C ASN A 94 -12.18 -15.77 -12.41
N SER A 95 -13.31 -16.05 -11.75
CA SER A 95 -14.41 -16.79 -12.39
C SER A 95 -15.27 -15.91 -13.29
N THR A 96 -15.42 -14.64 -12.93
CA THR A 96 -16.21 -13.64 -13.67
C THR A 96 -15.33 -12.67 -14.46
N GLY A 97 -14.04 -12.58 -14.13
CA GLY A 97 -13.10 -11.61 -14.69
C GLY A 97 -13.26 -10.20 -14.12
N ILE A 98 -14.11 -10.02 -13.10
CA ILE A 98 -14.34 -8.71 -12.47
C ILE A 98 -13.15 -8.37 -11.57
N SER A 99 -12.72 -7.11 -11.64
CA SER A 99 -11.70 -6.55 -10.76
C SER A 99 -12.25 -5.33 -10.04
N PHE A 100 -12.08 -5.32 -8.73
CA PHE A 100 -12.26 -4.17 -7.85
C PHE A 100 -10.85 -3.58 -7.59
N PRO A 101 -10.48 -2.49 -8.28
CA PRO A 101 -9.18 -1.84 -8.08
C PRO A 101 -9.17 -1.06 -6.75
N PRO A 102 -7.99 -0.67 -6.26
CA PRO A 102 -7.90 0.37 -5.25
C PRO A 102 -8.51 1.68 -5.78
N GLY A 103 -9.08 2.49 -4.89
CA GLY A 103 -9.54 3.82 -5.22
C GLY A 103 -8.39 4.81 -5.42
N CYS A 104 -8.67 5.91 -6.11
CA CYS A 104 -7.66 6.91 -6.48
C CYS A 104 -7.10 7.73 -5.30
N CYS A 105 -7.73 7.65 -4.13
CA CYS A 105 -7.30 8.34 -2.91
C CYS A 105 -6.88 7.38 -1.81
N ASP A 106 -6.92 6.08 -2.08
CA ASP A 106 -6.48 5.09 -1.11
C ASP A 106 -4.98 4.87 -1.28
N GLY A 107 -4.32 4.58 -0.17
CA GLY A 107 -2.96 4.10 -0.17
C GLY A 107 -2.81 2.69 0.36
N LEU A 108 -1.60 2.17 0.26
CA LEU A 108 -1.24 0.91 0.92
C LEU A 108 -1.32 1.02 2.43
N GLU A 109 -1.15 2.20 3.02
CA GLU A 109 -1.25 2.45 4.45
C GLU A 109 -2.66 2.22 5.02
N ASP A 110 -3.69 2.34 4.19
CA ASP A 110 -5.11 2.22 4.59
C ASP A 110 -5.64 0.79 4.46
N TRP A 111 -4.80 -0.19 4.15
CA TRP A 111 -5.27 -1.57 3.89
C TRP A 111 -6.04 -2.19 5.08
N HIS A 112 -5.75 -1.75 6.31
CA HIS A 112 -6.47 -2.18 7.51
C HIS A 112 -7.93 -1.70 7.55
N ASP A 113 -8.29 -0.65 6.82
CA ASP A 113 -9.67 -0.13 6.81
C ASP A 113 -10.65 -1.15 6.24
N TRP A 114 -10.19 -2.11 5.43
CA TRP A 114 -10.99 -3.27 5.03
C TRP A 114 -11.53 -4.08 6.21
N TYR A 115 -10.88 -4.05 7.37
CA TYR A 115 -11.42 -4.67 8.58
C TYR A 115 -12.70 -3.98 9.08
N GLN A 116 -12.94 -2.71 8.74
CA GLN A 116 -14.21 -2.03 9.07
C GLN A 116 -15.42 -2.70 8.40
N VAL A 117 -15.23 -3.34 7.23
CA VAL A 117 -16.30 -4.10 6.55
C VAL A 117 -16.69 -5.34 7.36
N VAL A 118 -15.74 -6.00 8.02
CA VAL A 118 -15.99 -7.26 8.74
C VAL A 118 -16.23 -7.09 10.23
N ASP A 119 -15.52 -6.17 10.88
CA ASP A 119 -15.45 -5.96 12.33
C ASP A 119 -15.99 -4.59 12.79
N GLY A 120 -16.21 -3.66 11.87
CA GLY A 120 -16.59 -2.28 12.16
C GLY A 120 -17.97 -1.87 11.65
N SER A 121 -18.02 -0.74 10.93
CA SER A 121 -19.24 -0.13 10.38
C SER A 121 -20.00 -1.05 9.41
N GLY A 122 -19.32 -2.03 8.81
CA GLY A 122 -19.85 -2.84 7.72
C GLY A 122 -19.82 -2.13 6.36
N VAL A 123 -19.20 -0.96 6.25
CA VAL A 123 -19.12 -0.20 4.99
C VAL A 123 -17.82 0.60 4.90
N VAL A 124 -17.17 0.54 3.74
CA VAL A 124 -16.01 1.37 3.39
C VAL A 124 -16.14 1.82 1.95
N GLY A 125 -16.06 3.13 1.73
CA GLY A 125 -15.95 3.74 0.41
C GLY A 125 -14.47 3.92 0.04
N TYR A 126 -14.16 3.82 -1.24
CA TYR A 126 -12.81 3.86 -1.79
C TYR A 126 -12.76 4.91 -2.90
N GLY A 127 -11.78 5.81 -2.84
CA GLY A 127 -11.66 6.98 -3.71
C GLY A 127 -12.17 8.30 -3.09
N HIS A 128 -12.23 9.37 -3.89
CA HIS A 128 -12.71 10.67 -3.43
C HIS A 128 -14.23 10.77 -3.48
N ASP A 129 -14.83 11.60 -2.63
CA ASP A 129 -16.27 11.91 -2.66
C ASP A 129 -16.70 12.54 -4.02
N PRO A 130 -17.73 12.00 -4.70
CA PRO A 130 -18.51 10.81 -4.34
C PRO A 130 -17.70 9.52 -4.53
N GLU A 131 -17.64 8.66 -3.50
CA GLU A 131 -16.77 7.49 -3.51
C GLU A 131 -17.17 6.53 -4.65
N PRO A 132 -16.33 6.38 -5.70
CA PRO A 132 -16.70 5.60 -6.87
C PRO A 132 -16.82 4.12 -6.55
N SER A 133 -16.11 3.59 -5.55
CA SER A 133 -16.13 2.16 -5.23
C SER A 133 -16.54 1.92 -3.78
N LEU A 134 -17.30 0.85 -3.53
CA LEU A 134 -17.88 0.57 -2.21
C LEU A 134 -17.74 -0.91 -1.84
N ALA A 135 -17.28 -1.17 -0.62
CA ALA A 135 -17.43 -2.46 0.03
C ALA A 135 -18.50 -2.37 1.13
N GLU A 136 -19.52 -3.22 1.06
CA GLU A 136 -20.62 -3.26 2.03
C GLU A 136 -20.89 -4.68 2.54
N ARG A 137 -21.19 -4.79 3.83
CA ARG A 137 -21.58 -6.04 4.48
C ARG A 137 -23.10 -6.16 4.56
N LEU A 138 -23.63 -7.19 3.92
CA LEU A 138 -25.03 -7.57 3.89
C LEU A 138 -25.21 -8.92 4.62
N GLY A 139 -25.28 -8.87 5.94
CA GLY A 139 -25.34 -10.08 6.78
C GLY A 139 -24.00 -10.82 6.80
N ASP A 140 -23.96 -12.03 6.27
CA ASP A 140 -22.74 -12.84 6.14
C ASP A 140 -22.07 -12.72 4.77
N THR A 141 -22.65 -11.93 3.87
CA THR A 141 -22.13 -11.61 2.55
C THR A 141 -21.49 -10.23 2.57
N VAL A 142 -20.37 -10.09 1.89
CA VAL A 142 -19.79 -8.79 1.52
C VAL A 142 -20.00 -8.61 0.02
N ARG A 143 -20.40 -7.41 -0.37
CA ARG A 143 -20.52 -6.98 -1.76
C ARG A 143 -19.52 -5.88 -2.03
N LEU A 144 -18.79 -6.02 -3.12
CA LEU A 144 -17.86 -5.03 -3.65
C LEU A 144 -18.46 -4.48 -4.95
N THR A 145 -18.83 -3.20 -4.97
CA THR A 145 -19.40 -2.50 -6.12
C THR A 145 -18.32 -1.61 -6.71
N VAL A 146 -17.93 -1.86 -7.97
CA VAL A 146 -16.77 -1.20 -8.62
C VAL A 146 -17.01 0.28 -8.88
N ASP A 147 -18.22 0.64 -9.27
CA ASP A 147 -18.63 1.99 -9.66
C ASP A 147 -20.05 2.25 -9.13
N THR A 148 -20.19 2.97 -8.04
CA THR A 148 -21.48 3.24 -7.37
C THR A 148 -22.36 4.21 -8.15
N ASP A 149 -21.79 5.00 -9.06
CA ASP A 149 -22.52 5.93 -9.94
C ASP A 149 -23.24 5.21 -11.08
N ARG A 150 -22.99 3.92 -11.27
CA ARG A 150 -23.56 3.10 -12.34
C ARG A 150 -24.56 2.08 -11.82
N ASP A 151 -25.80 2.15 -12.32
CA ASP A 151 -26.85 1.16 -12.03
C ASP A 151 -26.47 -0.27 -12.47
N ASP A 152 -25.61 -0.42 -13.49
CA ASP A 152 -25.16 -1.70 -14.05
C ASP A 152 -23.74 -2.11 -13.62
N SER A 153 -23.26 -1.53 -12.51
CA SER A 153 -21.90 -1.73 -12.03
C SER A 153 -21.54 -3.20 -11.80
N PRO A 154 -20.36 -3.66 -12.25
CA PRO A 154 -19.85 -4.98 -11.89
C PRO A 154 -19.73 -5.13 -10.38
N MET A 155 -20.10 -6.30 -9.86
CA MET A 155 -20.05 -6.62 -8.44
C MET A 155 -19.30 -7.91 -8.19
N ILE A 156 -18.57 -7.95 -7.07
CA ILE A 156 -18.01 -9.18 -6.50
C ILE A 156 -18.74 -9.45 -5.19
N GLU A 157 -19.27 -10.67 -5.01
CA GLU A 157 -19.85 -11.11 -3.75
C GLU A 157 -19.01 -12.24 -3.16
N LEU A 158 -18.73 -12.13 -1.86
CA LEU A 158 -17.94 -13.09 -1.09
C LEU A 158 -18.46 -13.20 0.33
N SER A 159 -18.16 -14.30 1.02
CA SER A 159 -18.54 -14.40 2.44
C SER A 159 -17.62 -13.55 3.33
N VAL A 160 -18.11 -13.11 4.49
CA VAL A 160 -17.28 -12.43 5.51
C VAL A 160 -16.08 -13.30 5.91
N ALA A 161 -16.26 -14.62 5.99
CA ALA A 161 -15.17 -15.56 6.31
C ALA A 161 -14.11 -15.61 5.21
N GLU A 162 -14.53 -15.57 3.94
CA GLU A 162 -13.62 -15.51 2.79
C GLU A 162 -12.87 -14.19 2.75
N LEU A 163 -13.54 -13.05 3.00
CA LEU A 163 -12.87 -11.75 3.09
C LEU A 163 -11.80 -11.73 4.19
N ARG A 164 -12.08 -12.25 5.39
CA ARG A 164 -11.06 -12.38 6.44
C ARG A 164 -9.86 -13.23 6.01
N HIS A 165 -10.11 -14.32 5.30
CA HIS A 165 -9.03 -15.17 4.80
C HIS A 165 -8.17 -14.43 3.76
N LEU A 166 -8.79 -13.67 2.87
CA LEU A 166 -8.12 -12.85 1.87
C LEU A 166 -7.28 -11.73 2.51
N LEU A 167 -7.82 -11.05 3.53
CA LEU A 167 -7.09 -10.02 4.29
C LEU A 167 -5.86 -10.58 5.00
N ALA A 168 -5.99 -11.74 5.65
CA ALA A 168 -4.84 -12.42 6.26
C ALA A 168 -3.80 -12.87 5.22
N GLY A 169 -4.21 -13.12 3.97
CA GLY A 169 -3.32 -13.36 2.85
C GLY A 169 -2.56 -12.09 2.42
N ALA A 170 -3.28 -10.97 2.28
CA ALA A 170 -2.68 -9.68 1.92
C ALA A 170 -1.69 -9.18 2.99
N GLU A 171 -2.02 -9.31 4.28
CA GLU A 171 -1.10 -8.99 5.38
C GLU A 171 0.20 -9.82 5.31
N ARG A 172 0.09 -11.10 4.97
CA ARG A 172 1.25 -11.97 4.78
C ARG A 172 2.09 -11.51 3.60
N ASP A 173 1.45 -11.22 2.46
CA ASP A 173 2.15 -10.73 1.27
C ASP A 173 2.91 -9.42 1.56
N LEU A 174 2.30 -8.48 2.30
CA LEU A 174 2.95 -7.24 2.74
C LEU A 174 4.12 -7.51 3.69
N THR A 175 3.95 -8.43 4.64
CA THR A 175 5.00 -8.81 5.61
C THR A 175 6.20 -9.45 4.91
N GLU A 176 5.93 -10.36 3.97
CA GLU A 176 6.97 -11.01 3.18
C GLU A 176 7.67 -10.01 2.23
N PHE A 177 6.93 -9.06 1.67
CA PHE A 177 7.51 -7.96 0.90
C PHE A 177 8.43 -7.08 1.76
N LEU A 178 7.99 -6.66 2.95
CA LEU A 178 8.80 -5.85 3.87
C LEU A 178 10.11 -6.55 4.23
N ALA A 179 10.07 -7.86 4.48
CA ALA A 179 11.27 -8.65 4.73
C ALA A 179 12.23 -8.64 3.53
N ALA A 180 11.72 -8.95 2.33
CA ALA A 180 12.53 -8.95 1.11
C ALA A 180 13.11 -7.56 0.78
N ALA A 181 12.34 -6.50 1.00
CA ALA A 181 12.78 -5.12 0.83
C ALA A 181 13.85 -4.74 1.86
N THR A 182 13.73 -5.19 3.11
CA THR A 182 14.75 -4.95 4.14
C THR A 182 16.10 -5.52 3.73
N ASP A 183 16.11 -6.77 3.25
CA ASP A 183 17.32 -7.43 2.76
C ASP A 183 17.92 -6.67 1.56
N TRP A 184 17.07 -6.28 0.61
CA TRP A 184 17.49 -5.51 -0.56
C TRP A 184 18.10 -4.15 -0.17
N ILE A 185 17.47 -3.43 0.76
CA ILE A 185 17.94 -2.12 1.24
C ILE A 185 19.31 -2.29 1.92
N ALA A 186 19.48 -3.32 2.75
CA ALA A 186 20.76 -3.54 3.43
C ALA A 186 21.91 -3.80 2.43
N GLU A 187 21.62 -4.44 1.31
CA GLU A 187 22.59 -4.71 0.24
C GLU A 187 22.90 -3.45 -0.61
N HIS A 188 21.86 -2.69 -0.99
CA HIS A 188 21.99 -1.62 -1.99
C HIS A 188 22.16 -0.22 -1.39
N LEU A 189 21.61 0.02 -0.20
CA LEU A 189 21.56 1.32 0.48
C LEU A 189 21.98 1.18 1.96
N PRO A 190 23.19 0.64 2.25
CA PRO A 190 23.58 0.26 3.61
C PRO A 190 23.53 1.43 4.61
N ASP A 191 23.92 2.63 4.17
CA ASP A 191 23.92 3.84 5.02
C ASP A 191 22.51 4.33 5.40
N HIS A 192 21.47 3.87 4.68
CA HIS A 192 20.07 4.22 4.92
C HIS A 192 19.23 3.03 5.41
N SER A 193 19.86 1.89 5.73
CA SER A 193 19.15 0.63 5.92
C SER A 193 18.12 0.66 7.05
N ALA A 194 18.54 1.05 8.26
CA ALA A 194 17.64 1.16 9.39
C ALA A 194 16.52 2.21 9.20
N PRO A 195 16.81 3.48 8.84
CA PRO A 195 15.75 4.48 8.70
C PRO A 195 14.79 4.17 7.55
N LEU A 196 15.27 3.65 6.42
CA LEU A 196 14.41 3.33 5.28
C LEU A 196 13.53 2.10 5.56
N THR A 197 14.04 1.09 6.26
CA THR A 197 13.23 -0.06 6.70
C THR A 197 12.12 0.38 7.65
N ALA A 198 12.43 1.28 8.60
CA ALA A 198 11.43 1.82 9.51
C ALA A 198 10.38 2.66 8.78
N ALA A 199 10.78 3.47 7.78
CA ALA A 199 9.84 4.24 6.97
C ALA A 199 8.93 3.31 6.13
N LEU A 200 9.48 2.27 5.51
CA LEU A 200 8.70 1.31 4.74
C LEU A 200 7.69 0.55 5.62
N ALA A 201 8.08 0.17 6.84
CA ALA A 201 7.15 -0.45 7.78
C ALA A 201 5.97 0.48 8.13
N ARG A 202 6.21 1.79 8.27
CA ARG A 202 5.15 2.79 8.48
C ARG A 202 4.21 2.87 7.27
N VAL A 203 4.75 2.98 6.05
CA VAL A 203 3.97 3.00 4.80
C VAL A 203 3.07 1.78 4.68
N LEU A 204 3.55 0.60 5.07
CA LEU A 204 2.78 -0.63 4.97
C LEU A 204 1.85 -0.88 6.17
N ALA A 205 1.81 0.06 7.14
CA ALA A 205 1.12 -0.10 8.41
C ALA A 205 1.44 -1.45 9.10
N LEU A 206 2.71 -1.84 9.06
CA LEU A 206 3.24 -3.07 9.65
C LEU A 206 4.18 -2.76 10.82
N PRO A 207 4.31 -3.69 11.80
CA PRO A 207 5.35 -3.59 12.81
C PRO A 207 6.74 -3.55 12.16
N ALA A 208 7.59 -2.63 12.60
CA ALA A 208 8.97 -2.59 12.15
C ALA A 208 9.71 -3.90 12.52
N PRO A 209 10.50 -4.49 11.61
CA PRO A 209 11.26 -5.71 11.89
C PRO A 209 12.15 -5.54 13.13
N GLY A 210 12.05 -6.48 14.08
CA GLY A 210 12.88 -6.49 15.29
C GLY A 210 12.44 -5.55 16.41
N ILE A 211 11.36 -4.77 16.23
CA ILE A 211 10.72 -4.03 17.33
C ILE A 211 9.55 -4.89 17.86
N PRO A 212 9.56 -5.32 19.14
CA PRO A 212 8.41 -6.02 19.72
C PRO A 212 7.18 -5.12 19.62
N PRO A 213 5.98 -5.67 19.32
CA PRO A 213 4.77 -4.85 19.30
C PRO A 213 4.61 -4.17 20.65
N THR A 214 4.49 -2.83 20.63
CA THR A 214 4.10 -2.08 21.82
C THR A 214 2.72 -2.61 22.23
N PRO A 215 2.55 -3.13 23.46
CA PRO A 215 1.24 -3.58 23.89
C PRO A 215 0.30 -2.37 23.82
N LEU A 216 -0.80 -2.51 23.08
CA LEU A 216 -1.90 -1.56 23.07
C LEU A 216 -2.26 -1.29 24.54
N GLY A 217 -1.92 -0.08 24.99
CA GLY A 217 -2.23 0.36 26.34
C GLY A 217 -3.73 0.25 26.52
N SER A 218 -4.15 -0.61 27.43
CA SER A 218 -5.49 -0.51 28.01
C SER A 218 -5.57 0.80 28.78
N GLU A 219 -5.91 1.89 28.10
CA GLU A 219 -6.48 3.04 28.77
C GLU A 219 -7.95 2.75 29.03
N ARG A 220 -8.19 2.20 30.22
CA ARG A 220 -9.45 2.37 30.94
C ARG A 220 -9.37 3.69 31.71
N ALA A 221 -10.27 4.61 31.40
CA ALA A 221 -11.16 5.25 32.37
C ALA A 221 -12.36 5.86 31.63
#